data_AF-A0A737C9B8-F1
#
_entry.id   AF-A0A737C9B8-F1
#
_cell.length_a   1.000
_cell.length_b   1.000
_cell.length_c   1.000
_cell.angle_alpha   90.00
_cell.angle_beta   90.00
_cell.angle_gamma   90.00
#
_symmetry.space_group_name_H-M   'P 1'
#
loop_
_entity.id
_entity.type
_entity.pdbx_description
1 polymer ?
#
loop_
_entity_poly.entity_id
_entity_poly.type
_entity_poly.pdbx_seq_one_letter_code
_entity_poly.pdbx_strand_id
1 'polypeptide(L)'
;MKVIWTVTPVGYQRIAKRCPSCSVKRDFTPSGAFRVNSQKKVLDVWSIYKCTHCDYTWNISLFSRLPVSKINRDLYGRLMANDAATVQYFAYDNAILKRNNAELSGQPDFHIQERWLVSIASHKQVSVSVRISRSFQGSLLSILKKQLLLSTAEIKRRIETGQISGVTMKMLKSRKLKNAKYDLQLSVETLYDRRRIVLTRR
;
A
#
# COMPACT_ATOMS: atom_id res chain seq x y z
N MET A 1 -10.66 9.39 23.51
CA MET A 1 -9.58 8.40 23.35
C MET A 1 -9.23 8.35 21.88
N LYS A 2 -7.95 8.22 21.54
CA LYS A 2 -7.51 8.20 20.14
C LYS A 2 -6.61 7.00 19.85
N VAL A 3 -6.86 6.34 18.73
CA VAL A 3 -6.03 5.26 18.22
C VAL A 3 -5.58 5.57 16.80
N ILE A 4 -4.31 5.30 16.51
CA ILE A 4 -3.73 5.44 15.19
C ILE A 4 -3.53 4.04 14.62
N TRP A 5 -4.07 3.81 13.42
CA TRP A 5 -3.82 2.59 12.64
C TRP A 5 -2.90 2.95 11.48
N THR A 6 -1.64 2.56 11.57
CA THR A 6 -0.70 2.69 10.46
C THR A 6 -0.82 1.47 9.57
N VAL A 7 -1.28 1.67 8.35
CA VAL A 7 -1.50 0.61 7.36
C VAL A 7 -0.35 0.63 6.36
N THR A 8 0.34 -0.50 6.24
CA THR A 8 1.46 -0.68 5.31
C THR A 8 1.22 -1.89 4.42
N PRO A 9 1.27 -1.74 3.09
CA PRO A 9 1.09 -2.87 2.20
C PRO A 9 2.28 -3.85 2.32
N VAL A 10 1.99 -5.13 2.12
CA VAL A 10 2.93 -6.25 2.17
C VAL A 10 3.33 -6.64 0.76
N GLY A 11 4.62 -6.94 0.58
CA GLY A 11 5.17 -7.29 -0.72
C GLY A 11 5.18 -6.10 -1.67
N TYR A 12 4.80 -6.35 -2.92
CA TYR A 12 4.86 -5.39 -4.01
C TYR A 12 3.51 -5.26 -4.71
N GLN A 13 3.25 -4.07 -5.25
CA GLN A 13 2.14 -3.89 -6.18
C GLN A 13 2.46 -4.63 -7.49
N ARG A 14 1.68 -5.67 -7.75
CA ARG A 14 1.72 -6.40 -9.02
C ARG A 14 1.16 -5.55 -10.15
N ILE A 15 1.57 -5.88 -11.35
CA ILE A 15 1.05 -5.29 -12.59
C ILE A 15 0.53 -6.40 -13.49
N ALA A 16 -0.45 -6.11 -14.33
CA ALA A 16 -0.91 -7.03 -15.36
C ALA A 16 -0.39 -6.59 -16.73
N LYS A 17 0.22 -7.53 -17.46
CA LYS A 17 0.66 -7.35 -18.85
C LYS A 17 0.42 -8.63 -19.64
N ARG A 18 0.30 -8.54 -20.97
CA ARG A 18 0.31 -9.72 -21.84
C ARG A 18 1.72 -10.30 -21.84
N CYS A 19 1.86 -11.51 -21.31
CA CYS A 19 3.14 -12.19 -21.26
C CYS A 19 3.45 -12.78 -22.64
N PRO A 20 4.60 -12.46 -23.27
CA PRO A 20 4.98 -13.05 -24.56
C PRO A 20 5.14 -14.57 -24.49
N SER A 21 5.73 -15.09 -23.41
CA SER A 21 5.92 -16.54 -23.23
C SER A 21 4.60 -17.30 -22.95
N CYS A 22 3.69 -16.77 -22.14
CA CYS A 22 2.39 -17.42 -21.90
C CYS A 22 1.32 -17.09 -22.95
N SER A 23 1.56 -16.13 -23.84
CA SER A 23 0.60 -15.57 -24.82
C SER A 23 -0.69 -14.96 -24.26
N VAL A 24 -0.86 -14.90 -22.94
CA VAL A 24 -2.06 -14.39 -22.23
C VAL A 24 -1.72 -13.28 -21.22
N LYS A 25 -2.74 -12.55 -20.74
CA LYS A 25 -2.57 -11.54 -19.66
C LYS A 25 -2.19 -12.25 -18.36
N ARG A 26 -1.06 -11.85 -17.76
CA ARG A 26 -0.53 -12.41 -16.51
C ARG A 26 -0.14 -11.31 -15.54
N ASP A 27 -0.09 -11.70 -14.27
CA ASP A 27 0.50 -10.88 -13.21
C ASP A 27 2.02 -10.93 -13.28
N PHE A 28 2.63 -9.77 -13.13
CA PHE A 28 4.05 -9.57 -12.99
C PHE A 28 4.36 -8.93 -11.64
N THR A 29 5.42 -9.40 -10.99
CA THR A 29 5.91 -8.87 -9.72
C THR A 29 7.35 -8.39 -9.89
N PRO A 30 7.81 -7.35 -9.17
CA PRO A 30 9.24 -7.02 -9.12
C PRO A 30 10.05 -8.25 -8.74
N SER A 31 11.18 -8.44 -9.43
CA SER A 31 12.12 -9.52 -9.16
C SER A 31 13.08 -9.21 -8.00
N GLY A 32 13.09 -7.97 -7.53
CA GLY A 32 14.10 -7.46 -6.60
C GLY A 32 15.32 -6.84 -7.28
N ALA A 33 15.44 -6.92 -8.60
CA ALA A 33 16.62 -6.44 -9.33
C ALA A 33 16.35 -5.19 -10.18
N PHE A 34 17.36 -4.32 -10.25
CA PHE A 34 17.46 -3.24 -11.22
C PHE A 34 18.47 -3.57 -12.30
N ARG A 35 18.17 -3.15 -13.53
CA ARG A 35 19.18 -3.03 -14.60
C ARG A 35 19.60 -1.58 -14.68
N VAL A 36 20.88 -1.32 -14.47
CA VAL A 36 21.47 0.02 -14.49
C VAL A 36 22.51 0.05 -15.61
N ASN A 37 22.21 0.75 -16.69
CA ASN A 37 23.14 0.96 -17.80
C ASN A 37 23.63 2.41 -17.75
N SER A 38 24.94 2.60 -17.88
CA SER A 38 25.52 3.94 -18.06
C SER A 38 26.31 3.99 -19.35
N GLN A 39 26.11 5.04 -20.15
CA GLN A 39 26.85 5.27 -21.38
C GLN A 39 27.01 6.78 -21.59
N LYS A 40 28.23 7.24 -21.90
CA LYS A 40 28.52 8.65 -22.25
C LYS A 40 27.84 9.68 -21.31
N LYS A 41 28.02 9.51 -19.99
CA LYS A 41 27.49 10.37 -18.91
C LYS A 41 25.96 10.38 -18.74
N VAL A 42 25.22 9.51 -19.42
CA VAL A 42 23.80 9.28 -19.16
C VAL A 42 23.55 7.88 -18.59
N LEU A 43 22.41 7.76 -17.90
CA LEU A 43 21.98 6.59 -17.15
C LEU A 43 20.58 6.17 -17.62
N ASP A 44 20.44 4.89 -17.90
CA ASP A 44 19.16 4.23 -18.10
C ASP A 44 18.98 3.19 -16.98
N VAL A 45 17.82 3.23 -16.32
CA VAL A 45 17.51 2.35 -15.20
C VAL A 45 16.15 1.70 -15.42
N TRP A 46 16.11 0.39 -15.26
CA TRP A 46 14.88 -0.39 -15.26
C TRP A 46 14.74 -1.18 -13.97
N SER A 47 13.52 -1.27 -13.45
CA SER A 47 13.14 -2.31 -12.49
C SER A 47 12.72 -3.55 -13.27
N ILE A 48 13.31 -4.70 -12.92
CA ILE A 48 13.03 -5.98 -13.59
C ILE A 48 11.85 -6.64 -12.89
N TYR A 49 10.79 -6.91 -13.63
CA TYR A 49 9.62 -7.66 -13.20
C TYR A 49 9.65 -9.07 -13.80
N LYS A 50 9.03 -10.04 -13.14
CA LYS A 50 8.88 -11.41 -13.63
C LYS A 50 7.43 -11.82 -13.69
N CYS A 51 7.06 -12.56 -14.73
CA CYS A 51 5.77 -13.23 -14.84
C CYS A 51 5.63 -14.22 -13.68
N THR A 52 4.55 -14.13 -12.92
CA THR A 52 4.27 -15.00 -11.77
C THR A 52 4.04 -16.48 -12.13
N HIS A 53 4.00 -16.82 -13.43
CA HIS A 53 3.77 -18.18 -13.93
C HIS A 53 4.96 -18.80 -14.67
N CYS A 54 5.74 -18.01 -15.42
CA CYS A 54 6.80 -18.55 -16.28
C CYS A 54 8.13 -17.78 -16.18
N ASP A 55 8.24 -16.84 -15.24
CA ASP A 55 9.43 -16.02 -14.99
C ASP A 55 9.93 -15.15 -16.16
N TYR A 56 9.18 -15.05 -17.27
CA TYR A 56 9.46 -14.10 -18.34
C TYR A 56 9.66 -12.69 -17.76
N THR A 57 10.75 -12.04 -18.14
CA THR A 57 11.11 -10.74 -17.56
C THR A 57 10.50 -9.58 -18.33
N TRP A 58 9.99 -8.59 -17.61
CA TRP A 58 9.55 -7.32 -18.18
C TRP A 58 10.28 -6.17 -17.49
N ASN A 59 10.80 -5.21 -18.28
CA ASN A 59 11.50 -4.05 -17.74
C ASN A 59 10.55 -2.87 -17.58
N ILE A 60 10.46 -2.31 -16.38
CA ILE A 60 9.78 -1.05 -16.08
C ILE A 60 10.84 0.05 -16.03
N SER A 61 10.82 0.97 -16.99
CA SER A 61 11.76 2.09 -17.04
C SER A 61 11.52 3.02 -15.86
N LEU A 62 12.56 3.26 -15.04
CA LEU A 62 12.57 4.20 -13.92
C LEU A 62 13.24 5.52 -14.30
N PHE A 63 14.35 5.44 -15.02
CA PHE A 63 15.06 6.59 -15.58
C PHE A 63 15.45 6.26 -17.02
N SER A 64 15.26 7.23 -17.92
CA SER A 64 15.65 7.12 -19.32
C SER A 64 16.53 8.32 -19.64
N ARG A 65 17.73 8.07 -20.15
CA ARG A 65 18.71 9.08 -20.57
C ARG A 65 18.96 10.16 -19.52
N LEU A 66 19.00 9.78 -18.24
CA LEU A 66 19.21 10.70 -17.13
C LEU A 66 20.70 11.05 -17.03
N PRO A 67 21.12 12.32 -17.08
CA PRO A 67 22.52 12.67 -16.82
C PRO A 67 22.95 12.16 -15.45
N VAL A 68 24.12 11.50 -15.37
CA VAL A 68 24.62 10.92 -14.12
C VAL A 68 24.77 11.98 -13.01
N SER A 69 25.04 13.23 -13.37
CA SER A 69 25.09 14.35 -12.41
C SER A 69 23.75 14.69 -11.74
N LYS A 70 22.62 14.24 -12.32
CA LYS A 70 21.27 14.51 -11.81
C LYS A 70 20.72 13.43 -10.90
N ILE A 71 21.36 12.26 -10.82
CA ILE A 71 20.93 11.23 -9.87
C ILE A 71 21.60 11.45 -8.52
N ASN A 72 20.81 11.39 -7.44
CA ASN A 72 21.33 11.42 -6.09
C ASN A 72 22.25 10.20 -5.86
N ARG A 73 23.42 10.42 -5.24
CA ARG A 73 24.45 9.39 -5.04
C ARG A 73 23.96 8.22 -4.17
N ASP A 74 23.17 8.49 -3.14
CA ASP A 74 22.62 7.45 -2.25
C ASP A 74 21.57 6.61 -2.97
N LEU A 75 20.72 7.24 -3.79
CA LEU A 75 19.79 6.52 -4.65
C LEU A 75 20.53 5.65 -5.67
N TYR A 76 21.59 6.18 -6.29
CA TYR A 76 22.41 5.41 -7.22
C TYR A 76 23.03 4.18 -6.54
N GLY A 77 23.62 4.35 -5.35
CA GLY A 77 24.15 3.24 -4.55
C GLY A 77 23.08 2.18 -4.23
N ARG A 78 21.89 2.61 -3.81
CA ARG A 78 20.76 1.70 -3.55
C ARG A 78 20.26 0.96 -4.79
N LEU A 79 20.24 1.61 -5.96
CA LEU A 79 19.90 0.96 -7.22
C LEU A 79 20.93 -0.10 -7.60
N MET A 80 22.22 0.19 -7.45
CA MET A 80 23.30 -0.76 -7.72
C MET A 80 23.28 -1.95 -6.75
N ALA A 81 22.91 -1.71 -5.49
CA ALA A 81 22.80 -2.74 -4.45
C ALA A 81 21.48 -3.54 -4.49
N ASN A 82 20.56 -3.25 -5.42
CA ASN A 82 19.23 -3.87 -5.47
C ASN A 82 18.46 -3.73 -4.14
N ASP A 83 18.57 -2.57 -3.50
CA ASP A 83 17.99 -2.32 -2.18
C ASP A 83 16.47 -2.58 -2.16
N ALA A 84 16.04 -3.46 -1.25
CA ALA A 84 14.67 -3.93 -1.17
C ALA A 84 13.66 -2.80 -0.90
N ALA A 85 14.03 -1.80 -0.08
CA ALA A 85 13.18 -0.65 0.19
C ALA A 85 13.01 0.23 -1.06
N THR A 86 14.04 0.33 -1.90
CA THR A 86 14.01 1.06 -3.17
C THR A 86 13.19 0.32 -4.23
N VAL A 87 13.30 -1.02 -4.32
CA VAL A 87 12.41 -1.84 -5.15
C VAL A 87 10.96 -1.63 -4.74
N GLN A 88 10.68 -1.69 -3.44
CA GLN A 88 9.33 -1.49 -2.91
C GLN A 88 8.82 -0.08 -3.21
N TYR A 89 9.64 0.96 -3.03
CA TYR A 89 9.28 2.33 -3.35
C TYR A 89 8.79 2.47 -4.79
N PHE A 90 9.59 2.01 -5.77
CA PHE A 90 9.23 2.11 -7.19
C PHE A 90 8.08 1.19 -7.58
N ALA A 91 7.91 0.05 -6.90
CA ALA A 91 6.78 -0.83 -7.14
C ALA A 91 5.44 -0.17 -6.81
N TYR A 92 5.37 0.76 -5.85
CA TYR A 92 4.15 1.50 -5.50
C TYR A 92 4.07 2.91 -6.12
N ASP A 93 5.02 3.29 -6.99
CA ASP A 93 5.00 4.58 -7.69
C ASP A 93 4.02 4.53 -8.87
N ASN A 94 2.79 4.97 -8.61
CA ASN A 94 1.72 5.00 -9.61
C ASN A 94 2.06 5.85 -10.85
N ALA A 95 2.89 6.89 -10.72
CA ALA A 95 3.27 7.72 -11.87
C ALA A 95 4.21 6.95 -12.79
N ILE A 96 5.18 6.23 -12.22
CA ILE A 96 6.10 5.37 -12.96
C ILE A 96 5.37 4.18 -13.59
N LEU A 97 4.44 3.55 -12.89
CA LEU A 97 3.67 2.44 -13.45
C LEU A 97 2.76 2.91 -14.59
N LYS A 98 2.08 4.06 -14.41
CA LYS A 98 1.23 4.64 -15.46
C LYS A 98 2.01 4.97 -16.73
N ARG A 99 3.18 5.64 -16.63
CA ARG A 99 3.99 5.99 -17.81
C ARG A 99 4.56 4.76 -18.54
N ASN A 100 4.70 3.62 -17.87
CA ASN A 100 5.12 2.35 -18.46
C ASN A 100 3.95 1.50 -18.99
N ASN A 101 2.73 2.07 -19.05
CA ASN A 101 1.50 1.36 -19.39
C ASN A 101 1.36 0.06 -18.60
N ALA A 102 1.68 0.11 -17.30
CA ALA A 102 1.60 -1.00 -16.38
C ALA A 102 0.30 -0.87 -15.60
N GLU A 103 -0.70 -1.64 -16.01
CA GLU A 103 -1.98 -1.74 -15.30
C GLU A 103 -1.74 -2.39 -13.94
N LEU A 104 -2.23 -1.78 -12.86
CA LEU A 104 -2.09 -2.35 -11.54
C LEU A 104 -2.94 -3.62 -11.43
N SER A 105 -2.38 -4.70 -10.88
CA SER A 105 -3.09 -5.97 -10.69
C SER A 105 -3.08 -6.44 -9.25
N GLY A 106 -4.07 -7.26 -8.90
CA GLY A 106 -4.26 -7.81 -7.57
C GLY A 106 -4.55 -6.76 -6.50
N GLN A 107 -4.69 -7.24 -5.27
CA GLN A 107 -4.79 -6.43 -4.07
C GLN A 107 -3.65 -6.87 -3.14
N PRO A 108 -2.61 -6.04 -2.94
CA PRO A 108 -1.60 -6.32 -1.94
C PRO A 108 -2.25 -6.52 -0.57
N ASP A 109 -1.79 -7.52 0.18
CA ASP A 109 -2.14 -7.61 1.60
C ASP A 109 -1.50 -6.43 2.36
N PHE A 110 -1.88 -6.22 3.61
CA PHE A 110 -1.40 -5.11 4.43
C PHE A 110 -1.32 -5.50 5.91
N HIS A 111 -0.34 -4.91 6.61
CA HIS A 111 -0.28 -4.95 8.06
C HIS A 111 -0.86 -3.67 8.67
N ILE A 112 -1.47 -3.81 9.84
CA ILE A 112 -1.97 -2.69 10.64
C ILE A 112 -1.18 -2.66 11.93
N GLN A 113 -0.43 -1.58 12.14
CA GLN A 113 0.18 -1.29 13.43
C GLN A 113 -0.71 -0.33 14.20
N GLU A 114 -1.12 -0.74 15.40
CA GLU A 114 -1.96 0.05 16.28
C GLU A 114 -1.12 0.82 17.31
N ARG A 115 -1.42 2.11 17.48
CA ARG A 115 -0.84 2.94 18.53
C ARG A 115 -1.93 3.72 19.25
N TRP A 116 -2.04 3.52 20.55
CA TRP A 116 -2.96 4.25 21.40
C TRP A 116 -2.36 5.56 21.91
N LEU A 117 -3.17 6.60 21.90
CA LEU A 117 -2.91 7.87 22.57
C LEU A 117 -3.90 7.97 23.72
N VAL A 118 -3.37 7.74 24.92
CA VAL A 118 -4.15 7.72 26.16
C VAL A 118 -4.63 9.14 26.47
N SER A 119 -5.91 9.25 26.77
CA SER A 119 -6.54 10.44 27.34
C SER A 119 -7.17 10.02 28.66
N ILE A 120 -7.11 10.88 29.67
CA ILE A 120 -7.62 10.63 31.02
C ILE A 120 -9.16 10.74 31.06
N ALA A 121 -9.79 11.23 30.00
CA ALA A 121 -11.24 11.38 29.93
C ALA A 121 -11.97 10.08 29.50
N SER A 122 -13.07 9.77 30.17
CA SER A 122 -14.05 8.75 29.73
C SER A 122 -14.75 9.25 28.47
N HIS A 123 -14.61 8.52 27.36
CA HIS A 123 -15.27 8.86 26.11
C HIS A 123 -16.17 7.71 25.66
N LYS A 124 -17.42 8.03 25.31
CA LYS A 124 -18.36 7.10 24.66
C LYS A 124 -17.89 6.68 23.25
N GLN A 125 -16.99 7.46 22.65
CA GLN A 125 -16.44 7.23 21.31
C GLN A 125 -14.91 7.31 21.29
N VAL A 126 -14.33 6.58 20.34
CA VAL A 126 -12.91 6.51 20.08
C VAL A 126 -12.63 7.09 18.71
N SER A 127 -11.74 8.08 18.66
CA SER A 127 -11.26 8.65 17.41
C SER A 127 -10.21 7.71 16.81
N VAL A 128 -10.45 7.25 15.59
CA VAL A 128 -9.55 6.39 14.83
C VAL A 128 -8.95 7.19 13.68
N SER A 129 -7.62 7.30 13.67
CA SER A 129 -6.88 7.86 12.55
C SER A 129 -6.18 6.74 11.77
N VAL A 130 -6.68 6.44 10.57
CA VAL A 130 -6.06 5.49 9.64
C VAL A 130 -5.02 6.23 8.79
N ARG A 131 -3.76 5.84 8.90
CA ARG A 131 -2.64 6.42 8.13
C ARG A 131 -2.12 5.39 7.16
N ILE A 132 -2.19 5.69 5.87
CA ILE A 132 -1.67 4.82 4.82
C ILE A 132 -0.22 5.21 4.54
N SER A 133 0.74 4.31 4.76
CA SER A 133 2.17 4.64 4.59
C SER A 133 2.59 4.80 3.12
N ARG A 134 1.92 4.11 2.19
CA ARG A 134 2.17 4.16 0.74
C ARG A 134 0.87 3.94 -0.02
N SER A 135 0.67 4.60 -1.15
CA SER A 135 -0.51 4.38 -1.97
C SER A 135 -0.52 2.95 -2.54
N PHE A 136 -1.63 2.23 -2.46
CA PHE A 136 -1.76 0.87 -3.01
C PHE A 136 -3.21 0.51 -3.39
N GLN A 137 -3.38 -0.57 -4.15
CA GLN A 137 -4.70 -1.14 -4.43
C GLN A 137 -5.28 -1.83 -3.19
N GLY A 138 -6.16 -1.12 -2.50
CA GLY A 138 -6.81 -1.58 -1.26
C GLY A 138 -7.98 -0.67 -0.93
N SER A 139 -8.75 -1.02 0.09
CA SER A 139 -9.92 -0.24 0.50
C SER A 139 -9.94 0.02 1.99
N LEU A 140 -10.54 1.14 2.42
CA LEU A 140 -10.78 1.36 3.85
C LEU A 140 -11.73 0.31 4.42
N LEU A 141 -12.66 -0.20 3.59
CA LEU A 141 -13.53 -1.31 3.98
C LEU A 141 -12.71 -2.55 4.37
N SER A 142 -11.73 -2.97 3.57
CA SER A 142 -10.90 -4.13 3.89
C SER A 142 -10.07 -3.92 5.15
N ILE A 143 -9.59 -2.69 5.40
CA ILE A 143 -8.89 -2.33 6.64
C ILE A 143 -9.83 -2.49 7.84
N LEU A 144 -11.05 -1.92 7.78
CA LEU A 144 -12.04 -2.03 8.86
C LEU A 144 -12.45 -3.47 9.11
N LYS A 145 -12.70 -4.26 8.06
CA LYS A 145 -13.02 -5.69 8.18
C LYS A 145 -11.90 -6.44 8.91
N LYS A 146 -10.65 -6.23 8.51
CA LYS A 146 -9.48 -6.91 9.10
C LYS A 146 -9.27 -6.49 10.55
N GLN A 147 -9.37 -5.20 10.85
CA GLN A 147 -9.08 -4.67 12.19
C GLN A 147 -10.21 -4.93 13.19
N LEU A 148 -11.48 -4.81 12.77
CA LEU A 148 -12.65 -4.95 13.64
C LEU A 148 -13.24 -6.36 13.62
N LEU A 149 -12.78 -7.24 12.72
CA LEU A 149 -13.33 -8.60 12.53
C LEU A 149 -14.85 -8.57 12.23
N LEU A 150 -15.26 -7.62 11.40
CA LEU A 150 -16.63 -7.40 10.98
C LEU A 150 -16.82 -7.73 9.50
N SER A 151 -18.02 -8.20 9.16
CA SER A 151 -18.49 -8.33 7.79
C SER A 151 -18.84 -6.95 7.19
N THR A 152 -18.98 -6.90 5.86
CA THR A 152 -19.41 -5.69 5.16
C THR A 152 -20.81 -5.25 5.60
N ALA A 153 -21.72 -6.20 5.86
CA ALA A 153 -23.08 -5.91 6.30
C ALA A 153 -23.10 -5.31 7.71
N GLU A 154 -22.27 -5.83 8.61
CA GLU A 154 -22.13 -5.27 9.96
C GLU A 154 -21.52 -3.87 9.93
N ILE A 155 -20.48 -3.63 9.13
CA ILE A 155 -19.91 -2.28 8.96
C ILE A 155 -20.97 -1.31 8.44
N LYS A 156 -21.76 -1.73 7.44
CA LYS A 156 -22.86 -0.90 6.90
C LYS A 156 -23.89 -0.58 8.00
N ARG A 157 -24.37 -1.59 8.73
CA ARG A 157 -25.33 -1.41 9.83
C ARG A 157 -24.80 -0.45 10.89
N ARG A 158 -23.52 -0.59 11.28
CA ARG A 158 -22.90 0.29 12.29
C ARG A 158 -22.70 1.73 11.82
N ILE A 159 -22.57 1.96 10.51
CA ILE A 159 -22.60 3.32 9.95
C ILE A 159 -24.02 3.89 10.04
N GLU A 160 -25.03 3.09 9.68
CA GLU A 160 -26.44 3.51 9.72
C GLU A 160 -26.93 3.80 11.15
N THR A 161 -26.47 3.04 12.14
CA THR A 161 -26.77 3.26 13.56
C THR A 161 -25.88 4.32 14.23
N GLY A 162 -24.97 4.96 13.49
CA GLY A 162 -24.07 6.00 14.02
C GLY A 162 -22.94 5.48 14.92
N GLN A 163 -22.77 4.16 15.04
CA GLN A 163 -21.67 3.53 15.78
C GLN A 163 -20.31 3.68 15.05
N ILE A 164 -20.33 3.92 13.73
CA ILE A 164 -19.18 4.32 12.92
C ILE A 164 -19.55 5.63 12.20
N SER A 165 -18.81 6.71 12.44
CA SER A 165 -19.07 8.01 11.81
C SER A 165 -17.81 8.64 11.22
N GLY A 166 -17.98 9.70 10.41
CA GLY A 166 -16.89 10.36 9.65
C GLY A 166 -16.54 9.69 8.32
N VAL A 167 -17.24 8.61 7.96
CA VAL A 167 -17.04 7.87 6.69
C VAL A 167 -18.37 7.46 6.08
N THR A 168 -18.39 7.29 4.76
CA THR A 168 -19.54 6.74 4.02
C THR A 168 -19.17 5.41 3.37
N MET A 169 -20.16 4.57 3.07
CA MET A 169 -19.92 3.32 2.33
C MET A 169 -19.28 3.56 0.96
N LYS A 170 -19.55 4.70 0.31
CA LYS A 170 -18.89 5.10 -0.95
C LYS A 170 -17.40 5.32 -0.75
N MET A 171 -17.01 6.04 0.31
CA MET A 171 -15.60 6.23 0.67
C MET A 171 -14.92 4.91 1.01
N LEU A 172 -15.59 4.05 1.79
CA LEU A 172 -15.02 2.78 2.24
C LEU A 172 -14.77 1.79 1.09
N LYS A 173 -15.61 1.80 0.06
CA LYS A 173 -15.51 0.91 -1.11
C LYS A 173 -14.48 1.36 -2.15
N SER A 174 -13.94 2.58 -2.04
CA SER A 174 -12.88 3.03 -2.96
C SER A 174 -11.68 2.08 -2.89
N ARG A 175 -11.23 1.57 -4.05
CA ARG A 175 -10.16 0.57 -4.17
C ARG A 175 -8.75 1.17 -4.32
N LYS A 176 -8.63 2.49 -4.24
CA LYS A 176 -7.35 3.20 -4.35
C LYS A 176 -7.10 3.99 -3.07
N LEU A 177 -6.32 3.40 -2.17
CA LEU A 177 -5.84 4.10 -0.99
C LEU A 177 -4.70 5.01 -1.39
N LYS A 178 -4.84 6.29 -1.08
CA LYS A 178 -3.78 7.28 -1.25
C LYS A 178 -2.92 7.28 0.01
N ASN A 179 -1.64 7.64 -0.12
CA ASN A 179 -0.80 8.03 1.01
C ASN A 179 -1.41 9.27 1.68
N ALA A 180 -2.31 9.03 2.62
CA ALA A 180 -3.19 10.01 3.23
C ALA A 180 -3.66 9.52 4.61
N LYS A 181 -4.26 10.44 5.36
CA LYS A 181 -4.90 10.19 6.64
C LYS A 181 -6.43 10.17 6.45
N TYR A 182 -7.09 9.20 7.06
CA TYR A 182 -8.54 9.10 7.13
C TYR A 182 -8.94 9.06 8.60
N ASP A 183 -9.84 9.94 9.01
CA ASP A 183 -10.34 10.02 10.37
C ASP A 183 -11.78 9.52 10.43
N LEU A 184 -12.07 8.69 11.42
CA LEU A 184 -13.40 8.18 11.70
C LEU A 184 -13.60 8.04 13.21
N GLN A 185 -14.85 7.99 13.66
CA GLN A 185 -15.18 7.73 15.05
C GLN A 185 -15.83 6.36 15.16
N LEU A 186 -15.48 5.64 16.22
CA LEU A 186 -16.10 4.36 16.58
C LEU A 186 -16.71 4.46 17.97
N SER A 187 -17.86 3.82 18.18
CA SER A 187 -18.30 3.53 19.55
C SER A 187 -17.29 2.61 20.24
N VAL A 188 -17.13 2.77 21.55
CA VAL A 188 -16.30 1.89 22.39
C VAL A 188 -16.68 0.43 22.16
N GLU A 189 -17.98 0.11 22.24
CA GLU A 189 -18.49 -1.23 21.94
C GLU A 189 -18.00 -1.76 20.59
N THR A 190 -18.11 -0.97 19.52
CA THR A 190 -17.68 -1.41 18.18
C THR A 190 -16.20 -1.71 18.09
N LEU A 191 -15.39 -1.02 18.88
CA LEU A 191 -13.96 -1.24 18.92
C LEU A 191 -13.57 -2.46 19.76
N TYR A 192 -14.31 -2.78 20.84
CA TYR A 192 -13.95 -3.86 21.76
C TYR A 192 -14.69 -5.19 21.51
N ASP A 193 -15.88 -5.15 20.90
CA ASP A 193 -16.81 -6.30 20.75
C ASP A 193 -16.12 -7.61 20.33
N ARG A 194 -15.30 -7.55 19.27
CA ARG A 194 -14.60 -8.73 18.74
C ARG A 194 -13.08 -8.67 18.88
N ARG A 195 -12.54 -7.63 19.50
CA ARG A 195 -11.09 -7.39 19.57
C ARG A 195 -10.54 -7.75 20.94
N ARG A 196 -9.58 -8.67 21.00
CA ARG A 196 -8.67 -8.78 22.15
C ARG A 196 -7.64 -7.65 22.05
N ILE A 197 -7.78 -6.63 22.89
CA ILE A 197 -6.81 -5.53 22.94
C ILE A 197 -5.82 -5.82 24.07
N VAL A 198 -4.57 -6.10 23.71
CA VAL A 198 -3.48 -6.19 24.69
C VAL A 198 -3.09 -4.76 25.06
N LEU A 199 -3.50 -4.32 26.24
CA LEU A 199 -3.02 -3.07 26.82
C LEU A 199 -1.58 -3.30 27.30
N THR A 200 -0.59 -3.12 26.42
CA THR A 200 0.80 -2.98 26.88
C THR A 200 0.89 -1.67 27.64
N ARG A 201 0.79 -1.75 28.98
CA ARG A 201 1.29 -0.71 29.88
C ARG A 201 2.81 -0.65 29.66
N ARG A 202 3.30 0.48 29.17
CA ARG A 202 4.72 0.82 29.33
C ARG A 202 4.92 1.37 30.73
#